data_AF-A0A6G1SJ80-F1
#
_entry.id   AF-A0A6G1SJ80-F1
#
_cell.length_a   1.000
_cell.length_b   1.000
_cell.length_c   1.000
_cell.angle_alpha   90.00
_cell.angle_beta   90.00
_cell.angle_gamma   90.00
#
_symmetry.space_group_name_H-M   'P 1'
#
loop_
_entity.id
_entity.type
_entity.pdbx_description
1 polymer ?
#
loop_
_entity_poly.entity_id
_entity_poly.type
_entity_poly.pdbx_seq_one_letter_code
_entity_poly.pdbx_strand_id
1 'polypeptide(L)'
;GKGGQFDILPLVLQANGGPPKLFKLPEELVLRVKLRHPKLDWFQELGLEWYAVPAVSNMMLDLGGLQFTACPFNGWYMVTEVGARDLGDTNRYNVLEPIAQRMGLNTTTNMSLWRDQALTQLNLAVLYSYQQSGVTIVDHHTACETFMTHLKNEQRLRGGCPADWVWLVPPTAGSTTQVFHQEMVNYHLMPNYEYLQPAWKNFDWIKWERAREESRASKAALISAGASGGVG
;
A
#
# COMPACT_ATOMS: atom_id res chain seq x y z
N GLY A 1 2.65 -5.93 17.45
CA GLY A 1 1.43 -5.13 17.68
C GLY A 1 0.91 -5.38 19.08
N LYS A 2 -0.30 -4.92 19.39
CA LYS A 2 -1.05 -5.22 20.62
C LYS A 2 -1.74 -6.60 20.56
N GLY A 3 -1.56 -7.36 19.47
CA GLY A 3 -2.19 -8.66 19.22
C GLY A 3 -3.58 -8.54 18.59
N GLY A 4 -3.94 -7.36 18.07
CA GLY A 4 -5.24 -7.09 17.45
C GLY A 4 -5.23 -7.27 15.93
N GLN A 5 -6.41 -7.34 15.33
CA GLN A 5 -6.57 -7.46 13.87
C GLN A 5 -6.02 -6.24 13.11
N PHE A 6 -6.13 -5.04 13.70
CA PHE A 6 -5.76 -3.76 13.07
C PHE A 6 -4.59 -3.07 13.79
N ASP A 7 -3.58 -3.84 14.18
CA ASP A 7 -2.34 -3.30 14.75
C ASP A 7 -1.50 -2.57 13.68
N ILE A 8 -1.13 -1.31 13.92
CA ILE A 8 -0.19 -0.59 13.05
C ILE A 8 1.21 -1.15 13.26
N LEU A 9 1.86 -1.49 12.15
CA LEU A 9 3.25 -1.90 12.15
C LEU A 9 4.17 -0.70 12.44
N PRO A 10 5.28 -0.90 13.16
CA PRO A 10 6.30 0.13 13.29
C PRO A 10 6.95 0.41 11.92
N LEU A 11 7.47 1.63 11.76
CA LEU A 11 8.36 1.94 10.65
C LEU A 11 9.70 1.21 10.85
N VAL A 12 10.18 0.55 9.81
CA VAL A 12 11.51 -0.07 9.77
C VAL A 12 12.39 0.79 8.87
N LEU A 13 13.19 1.67 9.47
CA LEU A 13 13.96 2.67 8.71
C LEU A 13 15.44 2.31 8.70
N GLN A 14 16.01 2.28 7.49
CA GLN A 14 17.43 2.09 7.25
C GLN A 14 18.04 3.41 6.77
N ALA A 15 19.15 3.83 7.37
CA ALA A 15 19.83 5.08 7.01
C ALA A 15 21.31 4.84 6.75
N ASN A 16 21.83 5.44 5.67
CA ASN A 16 23.25 5.43 5.30
C ASN A 16 23.91 4.03 5.30
N GLY A 17 23.19 3.02 4.81
CA GLY A 17 23.66 1.62 4.78
C GLY A 17 23.82 0.95 6.16
N GLY A 18 23.48 1.64 7.26
CA GLY A 18 23.48 1.07 8.59
C GLY A 18 22.35 0.05 8.82
N PRO A 19 22.24 -0.52 10.02
CA PRO A 19 21.19 -1.48 10.35
C PRO A 19 19.84 -0.77 10.44
N PRO A 20 18.74 -1.45 10.05
CA PRO A 20 17.40 -0.92 10.23
C PRO A 20 17.08 -0.71 11.71
N LYS A 21 16.26 0.30 11.99
CA LYS A 21 15.72 0.58 13.33
C LYS A 21 14.20 0.67 13.29
N LEU A 22 13.57 0.24 14.39
CA LEU A 22 12.13 0.30 14.57
C LEU A 22 11.72 1.65 15.17
N PHE A 23 10.72 2.28 14.58
CA PHE A 23 10.10 3.50 15.09
C PHE A 23 8.59 3.29 15.16
N LYS A 24 8.00 3.48 16.35
CA LYS A 24 6.54 3.44 16.48
C LYS A 24 5.96 4.71 15.86
N LEU A 25 4.96 4.55 14.99
CA LEU A 25 4.21 5.68 14.47
C LEU A 25 3.29 6.22 15.58
N PRO A 26 3.27 7.54 15.84
CA PRO A 26 2.34 8.13 16.79
C PRO A 26 0.88 7.82 16.40
N GLU A 27 0.06 7.39 17.36
CA GLU A 27 -1.29 6.88 17.08
C GLU A 27 -2.21 8.01 16.57
N GLU A 28 -1.97 9.24 17.02
CA GLU A 28 -2.65 10.46 16.61
C GLU A 28 -2.41 10.86 15.15
N LEU A 29 -1.34 10.36 14.52
CA LEU A 29 -1.06 10.59 13.10
C LEU A 29 -1.75 9.55 12.20
N VAL A 30 -2.35 8.51 12.77
CA VAL A 30 -3.00 7.44 12.01
C VAL A 30 -4.50 7.65 11.97
N LEU A 31 -4.96 8.36 10.95
CA LEU A 31 -6.39 8.47 10.68
C LEU A 31 -6.96 7.13 10.24
N ARG A 32 -7.95 6.63 10.98
CA ARG A 32 -8.69 5.39 10.68
C ARG A 32 -10.15 5.69 10.38
N VAL A 33 -10.71 4.93 9.44
CA VAL A 33 -12.12 4.93 9.09
C VAL A 33 -12.74 3.64 9.59
N LYS A 34 -13.66 3.74 10.55
CA LYS A 34 -14.48 2.61 10.99
C LYS A 34 -15.56 2.34 9.95
N LEU A 35 -15.70 1.08 9.55
CA LEU A 35 -16.61 0.72 8.47
C LEU A 35 -18.03 0.49 8.99
N ARG A 36 -18.99 1.10 8.32
CA ARG A 36 -20.43 1.00 8.51
C ARG A 36 -21.12 0.94 7.15
N HIS A 37 -22.33 0.40 7.11
CA HIS A 37 -23.09 0.26 5.87
C HIS A 37 -24.33 1.17 5.89
N PRO A 38 -24.72 1.81 4.77
CA PRO A 38 -25.86 2.73 4.75
C PRO A 38 -27.23 2.06 4.98
N LYS A 39 -27.32 0.72 4.87
CA LYS A 39 -28.57 -0.05 4.98
C LYS A 39 -28.49 -1.28 5.89
N LEU A 40 -27.29 -1.67 6.31
CA LEU A 40 -27.06 -2.92 7.05
C LEU A 40 -26.48 -2.53 8.41
N ASP A 41 -27.36 -2.26 9.37
CA ASP A 41 -26.95 -1.72 10.68
C ASP A 41 -25.98 -2.64 11.41
N TRP A 42 -26.14 -3.96 11.24
CA TRP A 42 -25.26 -4.98 11.81
C TRP A 42 -23.82 -4.90 11.28
N PHE A 43 -23.55 -4.20 10.17
CA PHE A 43 -22.23 -4.18 9.55
C PHE A 43 -21.16 -3.59 10.49
N GLN A 44 -21.53 -2.60 11.31
CA GLN A 44 -20.62 -1.99 12.29
C GLN A 44 -20.16 -2.98 13.37
N GLU A 45 -20.93 -4.04 13.62
CA GLU A 45 -20.60 -5.08 14.60
C GLU A 45 -19.45 -5.97 14.14
N LEU A 46 -19.11 -5.96 12.84
CA LEU A 46 -17.94 -6.66 12.32
C LEU A 46 -16.63 -6.03 12.80
N GLY A 47 -16.66 -4.80 13.33
CA GLY A 47 -15.48 -4.12 13.87
C GLY A 47 -14.40 -3.83 12.84
N LEU A 48 -14.75 -3.81 11.55
CA LEU A 48 -13.81 -3.53 10.46
C LEU A 48 -13.44 -2.06 10.45
N GLU A 49 -12.16 -1.78 10.23
CA GLU A 49 -11.64 -0.44 10.04
C GLU A 49 -10.47 -0.46 9.05
N TRP A 50 -10.16 0.69 8.45
CA TRP A 50 -9.00 0.83 7.58
C TRP A 50 -8.33 2.19 7.77
N TYR A 51 -7.03 2.28 7.48
CA TYR A 51 -6.31 3.55 7.54
C TYR A 51 -6.60 4.40 6.30
N ALA A 52 -6.62 5.73 6.45
CA ALA A 52 -7.06 6.64 5.39
C ALA A 52 -6.04 6.86 4.27
N VAL A 53 -4.74 6.68 4.55
CA VAL A 53 -3.65 7.08 3.66
C VAL A 53 -2.93 5.87 3.07
N PRO A 54 -3.09 5.57 1.76
CA PRO A 54 -2.26 4.58 1.07
C PRO A 54 -0.89 5.16 0.75
N ALA A 55 0.15 4.72 1.45
CA ALA A 55 1.52 5.15 1.22
C ALA A 55 2.40 3.97 0.76
N VAL A 56 2.96 4.08 -0.44
CA VAL A 56 3.97 3.14 -0.95
C VAL A 56 5.33 3.61 -0.46
N SER A 57 6.11 2.71 0.15
CA SER A 57 7.37 3.08 0.81
C SER A 57 8.56 2.18 0.47
N ASN A 58 8.44 1.31 -0.54
CA ASN A 58 9.45 0.30 -0.90
C ASN A 58 9.82 0.30 -2.39
N MET A 59 9.47 1.36 -3.12
CA MET A 59 9.90 1.59 -4.50
C MET A 59 11.09 2.56 -4.54
N MET A 60 11.79 2.57 -5.66
CA MET A 60 12.87 3.49 -6.00
C MET A 60 12.42 4.44 -7.10
N LEU A 61 12.80 5.71 -7.03
CA LEU A 61 12.71 6.65 -8.15
C LEU A 61 14.02 6.65 -8.94
N ASP A 62 13.97 6.32 -10.23
CA ASP A 62 15.08 6.52 -11.18
C ASP A 62 14.85 7.84 -11.95
N LEU A 63 15.82 8.75 -11.83
CA LEU A 63 15.75 10.10 -12.39
C LEU A 63 17.11 10.51 -12.94
N GLY A 64 17.26 10.47 -14.27
CA GLY A 64 18.47 10.94 -14.94
C GLY A 64 19.73 10.15 -14.58
N GLY A 65 19.59 8.85 -14.29
CA GLY A 65 20.67 7.97 -13.84
C GLY A 65 20.96 8.04 -12.34
N LEU A 66 20.23 8.86 -11.58
CA LEU A 66 20.27 8.87 -10.12
C LEU A 66 19.18 7.96 -9.56
N GLN A 67 19.53 7.21 -8.52
CA GLN A 67 18.65 6.25 -7.86
C GLN A 67 18.30 6.71 -6.44
N PHE A 68 17.03 7.04 -6.23
CA PHE A 68 16.50 7.42 -4.92
C PHE A 68 15.77 6.22 -4.31
N THR A 69 16.48 5.43 -3.51
CA THR A 69 15.98 4.15 -2.95
C THR A 69 15.06 4.29 -1.73
N ALA A 70 14.78 5.52 -1.29
CA ALA A 70 13.88 5.84 -0.20
C ALA A 70 13.06 7.09 -0.55
N CYS A 71 11.99 6.90 -1.31
CA CYS A 71 11.10 7.97 -1.79
C CYS A 71 9.62 7.62 -1.55
N PRO A 72 9.15 7.57 -0.28
CA PRO A 72 7.76 7.23 0.00
C PRO A 72 6.81 8.25 -0.62
N PHE A 73 5.72 7.78 -1.21
CA PHE A 73 4.69 8.62 -1.82
C PHE A 73 3.30 8.09 -1.49
N ASN A 74 2.31 8.97 -1.55
CA ASN A 74 0.92 8.63 -1.30
C ASN A 74 -0.02 9.37 -2.26
N GLY A 75 -1.21 8.80 -2.42
CA GLY A 75 -2.37 9.46 -2.98
C GLY A 75 -3.54 9.30 -2.02
N TRP A 76 -4.69 8.93 -2.57
CA TRP A 76 -5.87 8.49 -1.83
C TRP A 76 -6.36 7.17 -2.41
N TYR A 77 -7.14 6.43 -1.63
CA TYR A 77 -7.62 5.11 -2.03
C TYR A 77 -8.63 5.16 -3.19
N MET A 78 -8.57 4.15 -4.04
CA MET A 78 -9.72 3.64 -4.77
C MET A 78 -10.44 2.58 -3.93
N VAL A 79 -11.78 2.63 -3.89
CA VAL A 79 -12.63 1.77 -3.03
C VAL A 79 -12.25 0.29 -3.08
N THR A 80 -11.96 -0.23 -4.28
CA THR A 80 -11.71 -1.65 -4.51
C THR A 80 -10.37 -2.13 -3.96
N GLU A 81 -9.41 -1.24 -3.68
CA GLU A 81 -8.18 -1.61 -2.97
C GLU A 81 -8.53 -2.12 -1.57
N VAL A 82 -9.35 -1.36 -0.82
CA VAL A 82 -9.76 -1.74 0.53
C VAL A 82 -10.80 -2.86 0.50
N GLY A 83 -11.91 -2.65 -0.22
CA GLY A 83 -13.04 -3.58 -0.19
C GLY A 83 -12.78 -4.90 -0.88
N ALA A 84 -12.23 -4.89 -2.10
CA ALA A 84 -12.02 -6.12 -2.87
C ALA A 84 -10.71 -6.81 -2.48
N ARG A 85 -9.59 -6.08 -2.39
CA ARG A 85 -8.28 -6.69 -2.18
C ARG A 85 -7.97 -6.90 -0.71
N ASP A 86 -7.94 -5.84 0.08
CA ASP A 86 -7.51 -5.93 1.47
C ASP A 86 -8.48 -6.74 2.35
N LEU A 87 -9.78 -6.45 2.23
CA LEU A 87 -10.80 -7.11 3.03
C LEU A 87 -11.35 -8.37 2.36
N GLY A 88 -11.48 -8.36 1.03
CA GLY A 88 -12.14 -9.41 0.27
C GLY A 88 -11.25 -10.59 -0.14
N ASP A 89 -9.94 -10.42 -0.36
CA ASP A 89 -9.08 -11.51 -0.82
C ASP A 89 -8.98 -12.62 0.25
N THR A 90 -8.98 -13.88 -0.20
CA THR A 90 -8.96 -15.06 0.68
C THR A 90 -7.65 -15.23 1.46
N ASN A 91 -6.56 -14.68 0.95
CA ASN A 91 -5.25 -14.66 1.60
C ASN A 91 -5.02 -13.38 2.42
N ARG A 92 -6.05 -12.56 2.63
CA ARG A 92 -6.03 -11.33 3.43
C ARG A 92 -7.02 -11.45 4.59
N TYR A 93 -7.92 -10.49 4.80
CA TYR A 93 -8.88 -10.56 5.90
C TYR A 93 -10.04 -11.55 5.61
N ASN A 94 -10.29 -11.88 4.33
CA ASN A 94 -11.26 -12.90 3.91
C ASN A 94 -12.66 -12.75 4.55
N VAL A 95 -13.22 -11.54 4.56
CA VAL A 95 -14.48 -11.24 5.29
C VAL A 95 -15.75 -11.50 4.49
N LEU A 96 -15.65 -11.93 3.23
CA LEU A 96 -16.81 -12.08 2.34
C LEU A 96 -17.82 -13.11 2.85
N GLU A 97 -17.36 -14.25 3.35
CA GLU A 97 -18.26 -15.30 3.84
C GLU A 97 -19.05 -14.86 5.09
N PRO A 98 -18.42 -14.30 6.15
CA PRO A 98 -19.15 -13.72 7.27
C PRO A 98 -20.19 -12.67 6.86
N ILE A 99 -19.86 -11.80 5.90
CA ILE A 99 -20.80 -10.80 5.36
C ILE A 99 -21.97 -11.49 4.67
N ALA A 100 -21.70 -12.46 3.81
CA ALA A 100 -22.74 -13.19 3.07
C ALA A 100 -23.69 -13.96 3.98
N GLN A 101 -23.17 -14.59 5.03
CA GLN A 101 -23.97 -15.29 6.04
C GLN A 101 -24.91 -14.32 6.78
N ARG A 102 -24.42 -13.13 7.18
CA ARG A 102 -25.26 -12.10 7.81
C ARG A 102 -26.27 -11.46 6.87
N MET A 103 -26.03 -11.52 5.55
CA MET A 103 -27.01 -11.15 4.53
C MET A 103 -28.04 -12.25 4.24
N GLY A 104 -27.91 -13.44 4.84
CA GLY A 104 -28.80 -14.58 4.58
C GLY A 104 -28.59 -15.24 3.21
N LEU A 105 -27.39 -15.07 2.61
CA LEU A 105 -27.07 -15.65 1.31
C LEU A 105 -26.65 -17.11 1.44
N ASN A 106 -26.95 -17.92 0.42
CA ASN A 106 -26.50 -19.31 0.36
C ASN A 106 -25.00 -19.39 0.00
N THR A 107 -24.14 -19.61 1.00
CA THR A 107 -22.69 -19.71 0.82
C THR A 107 -22.19 -21.09 0.37
N THR A 108 -23.07 -22.08 0.25
CA THR A 108 -22.70 -23.48 -0.04
C THR A 108 -22.42 -23.75 -1.53
N THR A 109 -22.82 -22.85 -2.42
CA THR A 109 -22.66 -23.00 -3.88
C THR A 109 -22.25 -21.70 -4.53
N ASN A 110 -21.37 -21.76 -5.53
CA ASN A 110 -20.99 -20.59 -6.32
C ASN A 110 -22.13 -20.07 -7.21
N MET A 111 -23.12 -20.92 -7.54
CA MET A 111 -24.26 -20.54 -8.38
C MET A 111 -25.16 -19.47 -7.74
N SER A 112 -25.10 -19.29 -6.42
CA SER A 112 -25.84 -18.23 -5.74
C SER A 112 -25.22 -16.84 -5.92
N LEU A 113 -24.00 -16.75 -6.48
CA LEU A 113 -23.24 -15.51 -6.64
C LEU A 113 -23.08 -14.75 -5.32
N TRP A 114 -22.97 -15.50 -4.20
CA TRP A 114 -22.91 -14.88 -2.88
C TRP A 114 -21.68 -14.01 -2.69
N ARG A 115 -20.55 -14.35 -3.33
CA ARG A 115 -19.31 -13.57 -3.28
C ARG A 115 -19.49 -12.23 -3.95
N ASP A 116 -20.10 -12.19 -5.13
CA ASP A 116 -20.36 -10.98 -5.89
C ASP A 116 -21.30 -10.02 -5.12
N GLN A 117 -22.36 -10.59 -4.52
CA GLN A 117 -23.30 -9.84 -3.70
C GLN A 117 -22.64 -9.27 -2.43
N ALA A 118 -21.90 -10.09 -1.69
CA ALA A 118 -21.20 -9.67 -0.47
C ALA A 118 -20.11 -8.64 -0.76
N LEU A 119 -19.33 -8.84 -1.83
CA LEU A 119 -18.27 -7.93 -2.26
C LEU A 119 -18.84 -6.56 -2.65
N THR A 120 -19.99 -6.55 -3.33
CA THR A 120 -20.69 -5.30 -3.67
C THR A 120 -21.10 -4.53 -2.42
N GLN A 121 -21.69 -5.19 -1.41
CA GLN A 121 -22.04 -4.53 -0.14
C GLN A 121 -20.81 -4.08 0.64
N LEU A 122 -19.71 -4.85 0.62
CA LEU A 122 -18.45 -4.47 1.25
C LEU A 122 -17.86 -3.20 0.62
N ASN A 123 -17.80 -3.12 -0.70
CA ASN A 123 -17.36 -1.90 -1.41
C ASN A 123 -18.26 -0.70 -1.08
N LEU A 124 -19.58 -0.91 -1.01
CA LEU A 124 -20.52 0.15 -0.62
C LEU A 124 -20.28 0.63 0.83
N ALA A 125 -20.04 -0.28 1.78
CA ALA A 125 -19.68 0.08 3.16
C ALA A 125 -18.39 0.92 3.21
N VAL A 126 -17.36 0.53 2.46
CA VAL A 126 -16.09 1.27 2.38
C VAL A 126 -16.33 2.69 1.87
N LEU A 127 -16.95 2.82 0.70
CA LEU A 127 -17.22 4.12 0.08
C LEU A 127 -18.03 5.03 1.02
N TYR A 128 -19.13 4.50 1.56
CA TYR A 128 -20.00 5.23 2.48
C TYR A 128 -19.24 5.69 3.72
N SER A 129 -18.45 4.81 4.34
CA SER A 129 -17.75 5.13 5.59
C SER A 129 -16.70 6.22 5.42
N TYR A 130 -15.95 6.19 4.32
CA TYR A 130 -14.97 7.21 3.99
C TYR A 130 -15.64 8.57 3.74
N GLN A 131 -16.68 8.59 2.91
CA GLN A 131 -17.45 9.82 2.64
C GLN A 131 -18.04 10.42 3.92
N GLN A 132 -18.64 9.59 4.76
CA GLN A 132 -19.22 10.04 6.03
C GLN A 132 -18.19 10.50 7.06
N SER A 133 -16.94 10.06 6.94
CA SER A 133 -15.83 10.47 7.79
C SER A 133 -15.08 11.69 7.23
N GLY A 134 -15.52 12.25 6.09
CA GLY A 134 -14.83 13.36 5.42
C GLY A 134 -13.47 12.97 4.85
N VAL A 135 -13.23 11.68 4.57
CA VAL A 135 -11.97 11.16 4.04
C VAL A 135 -12.09 10.95 2.54
N THR A 136 -11.12 11.49 1.79
CA THR A 136 -11.06 11.34 0.33
C THR A 136 -10.94 9.88 -0.09
N ILE A 137 -11.82 9.47 -1.00
CA ILE A 137 -11.81 8.17 -1.66
C ILE A 137 -12.47 8.32 -3.03
N VAL A 138 -12.13 7.44 -3.99
CA VAL A 138 -12.77 7.40 -5.31
C VAL A 138 -13.30 6.00 -5.61
N ASP A 139 -14.49 5.91 -6.20
CA ASP A 139 -15.00 4.64 -6.70
C ASP A 139 -14.32 4.25 -8.02
N HIS A 140 -14.35 2.97 -8.36
CA HIS A 140 -13.62 2.45 -9.51
C HIS A 140 -14.23 2.85 -10.86
N HIS A 141 -15.52 3.19 -10.94
CA HIS A 141 -16.11 3.68 -12.19
C HIS A 141 -15.61 5.10 -12.48
N THR A 142 -15.71 6.00 -11.50
CA THR A 142 -15.21 7.38 -11.61
C THR A 142 -13.70 7.42 -11.87
N ALA A 143 -12.93 6.55 -11.20
CA ALA A 143 -11.49 6.43 -11.43
C ALA A 143 -11.16 6.02 -12.88
N CYS A 144 -11.89 5.04 -13.43
CA CYS A 144 -11.73 4.61 -14.81
C CYS A 144 -12.10 5.70 -15.82
N GLU A 145 -13.21 6.43 -15.62
CA GLU A 145 -13.59 7.55 -16.48
C GLU A 145 -12.55 8.68 -16.48
N THR A 146 -12.01 8.97 -15.30
CA THR A 146 -10.93 9.95 -15.13
C THR A 146 -9.67 9.48 -15.85
N PHE A 147 -9.31 8.20 -15.75
CA PHE A 147 -8.17 7.62 -16.47
C PHE A 147 -8.35 7.69 -17.99
N MET A 148 -9.55 7.42 -18.53
CA MET A 148 -9.81 7.53 -19.97
C MET A 148 -9.64 8.96 -20.48
N THR A 149 -10.01 9.95 -19.67
CA THR A 149 -9.75 11.37 -19.99
C THR A 149 -8.25 11.67 -19.98
N HIS A 150 -7.50 11.15 -19.01
CA HIS A 150 -6.04 11.26 -18.96
C HIS A 150 -5.39 10.62 -20.20
N LEU A 151 -5.75 9.38 -20.53
CA LEU A 151 -5.24 8.65 -21.70
C LEU A 151 -5.44 9.44 -23.00
N LYS A 152 -6.64 9.98 -23.22
CA LYS A 152 -6.95 10.82 -24.39
C LYS A 152 -6.07 12.07 -24.46
N ASN A 153 -5.84 12.71 -23.31
CA ASN A 153 -4.99 13.89 -23.24
C ASN A 153 -3.53 13.56 -23.55
N GLU A 154 -2.98 12.49 -22.98
CA GLU A 154 -1.59 12.09 -23.22
C GLU A 154 -1.37 11.66 -24.67
N GLN A 155 -2.34 10.95 -25.26
CA GLN A 155 -2.29 10.62 -26.69
C GLN A 155 -2.24 11.88 -27.55
N ARG A 156 -3.05 12.89 -27.23
CA ARG A 156 -3.09 14.17 -27.95
C ARG A 156 -1.82 15.00 -27.76
N LEU A 157 -1.28 15.05 -26.55
CA LEU A 157 -0.15 15.92 -26.20
C LEU A 157 1.21 15.35 -26.60
N ARG A 158 1.38 14.03 -26.49
CA ARG A 158 2.68 13.38 -26.67
C ARG A 158 2.64 12.06 -27.45
N GLY A 159 1.49 11.67 -27.99
CA GLY A 159 1.38 10.51 -28.88
C GLY A 159 1.37 9.14 -28.18
N GLY A 160 1.29 9.09 -26.85
CA GLY A 160 1.26 7.83 -26.13
C GLY A 160 1.07 7.97 -24.61
N CYS A 161 0.55 6.90 -24.01
CA CYS A 161 0.45 6.73 -22.56
C CYS A 161 0.84 5.28 -22.20
N PRO A 162 1.96 5.04 -21.49
CA PRO A 162 2.27 3.70 -21.00
C PRO A 162 1.18 3.29 -20.00
N ALA A 163 0.59 2.11 -20.22
CA ALA A 163 -0.55 1.65 -19.44
C ALA A 163 -0.53 0.12 -19.31
N ASP A 164 -0.56 -0.37 -18.08
CA ASP A 164 -0.65 -1.79 -17.78
C ASP A 164 -2.11 -2.17 -17.53
N TRP A 165 -2.74 -2.78 -18.54
CA TRP A 165 -4.14 -3.17 -18.51
C TRP A 165 -4.47 -4.09 -17.33
N VAL A 166 -3.54 -4.98 -16.94
CA VAL A 166 -3.74 -5.95 -15.85
C VAL A 166 -3.91 -5.26 -14.50
N TRP A 167 -3.27 -4.09 -14.31
CA TRP A 167 -3.38 -3.29 -13.09
C TRP A 167 -4.47 -2.22 -13.15
N LEU A 168 -4.77 -1.71 -14.35
CA LEU A 168 -5.73 -0.62 -14.54
C LEU A 168 -7.18 -1.10 -14.50
N VAL A 169 -7.48 -2.31 -14.97
CA VAL A 169 -8.83 -2.87 -14.86
C VAL A 169 -9.12 -3.18 -13.38
N PRO A 170 -10.21 -2.62 -12.80
CA PRO A 170 -10.53 -2.87 -11.40
C PRO A 170 -10.79 -4.36 -11.12
N PRO A 171 -10.48 -4.85 -9.89
CA PRO A 171 -10.60 -6.26 -9.53
C PRO A 171 -12.07 -6.74 -9.39
N THR A 172 -13.04 -5.87 -9.62
CA THR A 172 -14.47 -6.19 -9.65
C THR A 172 -15.15 -5.35 -10.72
N ALA A 173 -16.26 -5.85 -11.25
CA ALA A 173 -17.05 -5.20 -12.29
C ALA A 173 -16.23 -4.74 -13.52
N GLY A 174 -15.13 -5.43 -13.85
CA GLY A 174 -14.15 -4.97 -14.85
C GLY A 174 -14.77 -4.55 -16.19
N SER A 175 -15.55 -5.41 -16.84
CA SER A 175 -16.17 -5.11 -18.15
C SER A 175 -17.27 -4.03 -18.12
N THR A 176 -17.70 -3.61 -16.93
CA THR A 176 -18.61 -2.46 -16.78
C THR A 176 -17.88 -1.11 -16.80
N THR A 177 -16.55 -1.13 -16.86
CA THR A 177 -15.69 0.06 -16.93
C THR A 177 -15.13 0.24 -18.35
N GLN A 178 -14.87 1.48 -18.75
CA GLN A 178 -14.34 1.76 -20.10
C GLN A 178 -12.93 1.21 -20.32
N VAL A 179 -12.10 1.15 -19.26
CA VAL A 179 -10.71 0.68 -19.36
C VAL A 179 -10.60 -0.77 -19.80
N PHE A 180 -11.61 -1.61 -19.49
CA PHE A 180 -11.64 -3.01 -19.94
C PHE A 180 -11.65 -3.13 -21.46
N HIS A 181 -12.36 -2.23 -22.15
CA HIS A 181 -12.54 -2.27 -23.60
C HIS A 181 -11.47 -1.49 -24.38
N GLN A 182 -10.51 -0.89 -23.68
CA GLN A 182 -9.46 -0.08 -24.27
C GLN A 182 -8.18 -0.91 -24.43
N GLU A 183 -7.71 -1.07 -25.66
CA GLU A 183 -6.38 -1.61 -25.92
C GLU A 183 -5.31 -0.65 -25.41
N MET A 184 -4.28 -1.20 -24.77
CA MET A 184 -3.22 -0.43 -24.12
C MET A 184 -1.86 -1.03 -24.45
N VAL A 185 -0.83 -0.19 -24.54
CA VAL A 185 0.55 -0.64 -24.70
C VAL A 185 1.30 -0.33 -23.40
N ASN A 186 1.87 -1.37 -22.81
CA ASN A 186 2.71 -1.23 -21.63
C ASN A 186 4.18 -1.09 -22.07
N TYR A 187 4.84 -0.01 -21.65
CA TYR A 187 6.24 0.27 -21.93
C TYR A 187 6.82 1.19 -20.84
N HIS A 188 8.14 1.16 -20.70
CA HIS A 188 8.83 1.93 -19.66
C HIS A 188 9.39 3.23 -20.24
N LEU A 189 9.19 4.33 -19.52
CA LEU A 189 9.83 5.62 -19.77
C LEU A 189 10.68 5.99 -18.56
N MET A 190 11.53 7.01 -18.71
CA MET A 190 12.25 7.64 -17.61
C MET A 190 11.82 9.11 -17.49
N PRO A 191 11.72 9.67 -16.27
CA PRO A 191 11.90 9.01 -14.97
C PRO A 191 10.79 8.00 -14.64
N ASN A 192 11.08 7.05 -13.75
CA ASN A 192 10.10 6.05 -13.32
C ASN A 192 10.26 5.61 -11.86
N TYR A 193 9.22 4.90 -11.39
CA TYR A 193 9.28 4.14 -10.15
C TYR A 193 9.55 2.67 -10.46
N GLU A 194 10.55 2.10 -9.80
CA GLU A 194 10.97 0.71 -9.95
C GLU A 194 10.86 -0.04 -8.62
N TYR A 195 10.57 -1.34 -8.72
CA TYR A 195 10.59 -2.21 -7.55
C TYR A 195 12.03 -2.53 -7.13
N LEU A 196 12.27 -2.49 -5.82
CA LEU A 196 13.51 -2.98 -5.22
C LEU A 196 13.32 -4.40 -4.69
N GLN A 197 14.42 -5.15 -4.64
CA GLN A 197 14.45 -6.36 -3.82
C GLN A 197 14.24 -5.98 -2.35
N PRO A 198 13.48 -6.78 -1.58
CA PRO A 198 13.29 -6.52 -0.16
C PRO A 198 14.62 -6.38 0.58
N ALA A 199 14.78 -5.29 1.34
CA ALA A 199 16.05 -4.92 1.96
C ALA A 199 16.64 -6.04 2.85
N TRP A 200 15.78 -6.80 3.54
CA TRP A 200 16.19 -7.90 4.41
C TRP A 200 16.80 -9.10 3.68
N LYS A 201 16.62 -9.23 2.35
CA LYS A 201 17.29 -10.29 1.57
C LYS A 201 18.76 -9.98 1.30
N ASN A 202 19.13 -8.70 1.30
CA ASN A 202 20.45 -8.23 0.85
C ASN A 202 21.28 -7.59 1.97
N PHE A 203 20.73 -7.44 3.18
CA PHE A 203 21.46 -6.83 4.30
C PHE A 203 22.40 -7.84 4.97
N ASP A 204 23.71 -7.58 4.89
CA ASP A 204 24.75 -8.41 5.51
C ASP A 204 25.06 -7.90 6.94
N TRP A 205 24.39 -8.52 7.92
CA TRP A 205 24.58 -8.24 9.34
C TRP A 205 26.02 -8.51 9.80
N ILE A 206 26.64 -9.60 9.32
CA ILE A 206 27.97 -10.02 9.75
C ILE A 206 29.02 -9.03 9.28
N LYS A 207 28.96 -8.64 8.00
CA LYS A 207 29.87 -7.64 7.43
C LYS A 207 29.74 -6.30 8.15
N TRP A 208 28.52 -5.89 8.49
CA TRP A 208 28.30 -4.64 9.21
C TRP A 208 28.87 -4.69 10.64
N GLU A 209 28.66 -5.79 11.38
CA GLU A 209 29.20 -5.97 12.73
C GLU A 209 30.73 -5.92 12.74
N ARG A 210 31.38 -6.62 11.81
CA ARG A 210 32.85 -6.59 11.65
C ARG A 210 33.37 -5.18 11.38
N ALA A 211 32.80 -4.47 10.41
CA ALA A 211 33.20 -3.10 10.09
C ALA A 211 33.01 -2.14 11.28
N ARG A 212 31.99 -2.37 12.11
CA ARG A 212 31.73 -1.59 13.32
C ARG A 212 32.77 -1.87 14.41
N GLU A 213 33.17 -3.12 14.61
CA GLU A 213 34.20 -3.52 15.57
C GLU A 213 35.57 -2.94 15.17
N GLU A 214 35.96 -3.05 13.90
CA GLU A 214 37.20 -2.48 13.36
C GLU A 214 37.25 -0.95 13.54
N SER A 215 36.14 -0.25 13.26
CA SER A 215 36.02 1.20 13.49
C SER A 215 36.13 1.58 14.97
N ARG A 216 35.54 0.78 15.87
CA ARG A 216 35.65 0.97 17.33
C ARG A 216 37.08 0.77 17.83
N ALA A 217 37.73 -0.31 17.40
CA ALA A 217 39.12 -0.60 17.72
C ALA A 217 40.05 0.53 17.25
N SER A 218 39.84 1.02 16.02
CA SER A 218 40.60 2.14 15.45
C SER A 218 40.42 3.44 16.23
N LYS A 219 39.18 3.78 16.62
CA LYS A 219 38.90 4.95 17.47
C LYS A 219 39.51 4.83 18.87
N ALA A 220 39.45 3.65 19.49
CA ALA A 220 40.06 3.41 20.79
C ALA A 220 41.59 3.59 20.73
N ALA A 221 42.23 3.07 19.68
CA ALA A 221 43.68 3.22 19.46
C ALA A 221 44.11 4.70 19.28
N LEU A 222 43.32 5.50 18.55
CA LEU A 222 43.56 6.94 18.40
C LEU A 222 43.45 7.71 19.72
N ILE A 223 42.45 7.37 20.55
CA ILE A 223 42.28 7.99 21.88
C ILE A 223 43.45 7.61 22.81
N SER A 224 43.88 6.34 22.81
CA SER A 224 45.04 5.92 23.61
C SER A 224 46.34 6.59 23.17
N ALA A 225 46.55 6.76 21.86
CA ALA A 225 47.75 7.43 21.32
C ALA A 225 47.75 8.94 21.63
N GLY A 226 46.59 9.59 21.62
CA GLY A 226 46.43 10.99 22.01
C GLY A 226 46.65 11.24 23.51
N ALA A 227 46.26 10.29 24.36
CA ALA A 227 46.48 10.39 25.81
C ALA A 227 47.96 10.20 26.21
N SER A 228 48.75 9.47 25.41
CA SER A 228 50.20 9.29 25.64
C SER A 228 51.08 10.44 25.13
N GLY A 229 50.54 11.38 24.35
CA GLY A 229 51.29 12.49 23.75
C GLY A 229 51.27 13.80 24.54
N GLY A 230 50.67 13.84 25.73
CA GLY A 230 50.47 15.05 26.54
C GLY A 230 51.45 15.27 27.69
N VAL A 231 52.53 14.50 27.79
CA VAL A 231 53.58 14.69 28.81
C VAL A 231 54.93 14.72 28.10
N GLY A 232 55.36 15.91 27.72
CA GLY A 232 56.65 16.19 27.07
C GLY A 232 56.86 17.68 26.92
#